data_AF-A0AAN6TXV5-F1
#
_entry.id   AF-A0AAN6TXV5-F1
#
_cell.length_a   1.000
_cell.length_b   1.000
_cell.length_c   1.000
_cell.angle_alpha   90.00
_cell.angle_beta   90.00
_cell.angle_gamma   90.00
#
_symmetry.space_group_name_H-M   'P 1'
#
loop_
_entity.id
_entity.type
_entity.pdbx_description
1 polymer ?
#
loop_
_entity_poly.entity_id
_entity_poly.type
_entity_poly.pdbx_seq_one_letter_code
_entity_poly.pdbx_strand_id
1 'polypeptide(L)'
;MSLRHSDSRNNDALPVAEGETSAQQSSMLGAASTETTAPHAADPASDATAIPDADPSSPPKKLEPKLCGVCGIQPGKYKCPRCSVPYCSVACSKQHKENHPPDPPKSDQTFAALNTAQNTPADDDPYSILLDHRNAFQRLFARYPSLAAELTRIQATTLPPAETPGSAFNIPGLGPFTANTGRNRQEPWTKDVGLRRGAEALRKARMDPSDTGDGVREFCELVRFLLSKKREGVERVREEVVAAETRVIERLLREEGGC
;
A
#
# COMPACT_ATOMS: atom_id res chain seq x y z
N MET A 1 -39.84 39.94 -70.19
CA MET A 1 -38.98 38.76 -70.39
C MET A 1 -37.63 39.03 -69.76
N SER A 2 -37.34 38.40 -68.62
CA SER A 2 -35.99 38.08 -68.13
C SER A 2 -36.13 37.21 -66.89
N LEU A 3 -35.54 36.02 -66.97
CA LEU A 3 -35.45 35.01 -65.90
C LEU A 3 -34.59 35.55 -64.75
N ARG A 4 -34.75 35.03 -63.52
CA ARG A 4 -33.98 33.88 -63.00
C ARG A 4 -34.07 33.76 -61.46
N HIS A 5 -33.94 32.50 -61.02
CA HIS A 5 -33.45 31.99 -59.73
C HIS A 5 -34.31 32.23 -58.48
N SER A 6 -34.31 31.39 -57.44
CA SER A 6 -33.96 29.99 -57.16
C SER A 6 -34.17 29.93 -55.64
N ASP A 7 -35.03 29.07 -55.10
CA ASP A 7 -34.92 28.73 -53.69
C ASP A 7 -35.46 27.31 -53.46
N SER A 8 -34.53 26.44 -53.07
CA SER A 8 -34.77 25.07 -52.66
C SER A 8 -34.84 25.08 -51.14
N ARG A 9 -36.04 24.90 -50.59
CA ARG A 9 -36.27 24.59 -49.17
C ARG A 9 -37.28 23.46 -49.12
N ASN A 10 -36.80 22.26 -48.83
CA ASN A 10 -37.66 21.15 -48.50
C ASN A 10 -37.77 21.06 -46.97
N ASN A 11 -38.95 21.46 -46.50
CA ASN A 11 -39.82 20.79 -45.52
C ASN A 11 -39.53 19.27 -45.32
N ASP A 12 -39.86 18.58 -44.23
CA ASP A 12 -40.86 18.81 -43.19
C ASP A 12 -40.69 17.73 -42.09
N ALA A 13 -41.31 18.00 -40.93
CA ALA A 13 -42.06 17.07 -40.08
C ALA A 13 -41.42 15.86 -39.35
N LEU A 14 -41.53 15.97 -38.00
CA LEU A 14 -41.78 14.96 -36.94
C LEU A 14 -42.99 14.02 -37.28
N PRO A 15 -43.44 12.98 -36.48
CA PRO A 15 -43.26 12.74 -35.03
C PRO A 15 -43.25 11.26 -34.48
N VAL A 16 -42.89 11.14 -33.19
CA VAL A 16 -43.47 10.38 -32.03
C VAL A 16 -44.19 9.01 -32.20
N ALA A 17 -43.78 8.01 -31.39
CA ALA A 17 -44.58 7.07 -30.53
C ALA A 17 -43.79 5.74 -30.33
N GLU A 18 -43.28 5.39 -29.14
CA GLU A 18 -43.91 4.71 -27.98
C GLU A 18 -44.48 3.30 -28.25
N GLY A 19 -44.08 2.30 -27.43
CA GLY A 19 -44.82 1.04 -27.25
C GLY A 19 -43.98 -0.23 -27.10
N GLU A 20 -44.18 -0.95 -26.00
CA GLU A 20 -43.37 -2.04 -25.42
C GLU A 20 -43.54 -3.45 -26.05
N THR A 21 -42.57 -4.36 -25.85
CA THR A 21 -42.70 -5.59 -25.03
C THR A 21 -41.74 -6.75 -25.42
N SER A 22 -41.20 -7.37 -24.36
CA SER A 22 -40.91 -8.80 -24.15
C SER A 22 -39.73 -9.53 -24.83
N ALA A 23 -38.78 -9.86 -23.95
CA ALA A 23 -38.12 -11.15 -23.76
C ALA A 23 -37.34 -11.80 -24.92
N GLN A 24 -36.03 -11.94 -24.74
CA GLN A 24 -35.36 -13.23 -24.92
C GLN A 24 -33.97 -13.28 -24.25
N GLN A 25 -33.68 -14.49 -23.79
CA GLN A 25 -32.79 -14.88 -22.72
C GLN A 25 -31.45 -15.37 -23.31
N SER A 26 -30.34 -15.03 -22.66
CA SER A 26 -29.00 -15.56 -22.96
C SER A 26 -28.74 -16.86 -22.19
N SER A 27 -28.12 -17.86 -22.83
CA SER A 27 -27.01 -18.66 -22.28
C SER A 27 -26.57 -19.75 -23.29
N MET A 28 -25.26 -20.02 -23.36
CA MET A 28 -24.59 -21.34 -23.26
C MET A 28 -23.27 -21.38 -24.05
N LEU A 29 -22.14 -21.48 -23.34
CA LEU A 29 -20.87 -22.10 -23.79
C LEU A 29 -20.19 -22.74 -22.57
N GLY A 30 -19.60 -23.93 -22.73
CA GLY A 30 -18.38 -24.31 -21.98
C GLY A 30 -18.38 -25.58 -21.10
N ALA A 31 -18.15 -26.73 -21.76
CA ALA A 31 -17.22 -27.84 -21.46
C ALA A 31 -16.85 -28.34 -20.02
N ALA A 32 -16.89 -29.69 -19.92
CA ALA A 32 -15.88 -30.63 -19.39
C ALA A 32 -15.87 -31.07 -17.90
N SER A 33 -16.46 -32.26 -17.70
CA SER A 33 -15.90 -33.52 -17.15
C SER A 33 -15.11 -33.55 -15.82
N THR A 34 -15.70 -34.21 -14.81
CA THR A 34 -15.00 -35.07 -13.82
C THR A 34 -15.95 -36.13 -13.26
N GLU A 35 -15.67 -37.42 -13.46
CA GLU A 35 -16.17 -38.51 -12.61
C GLU A 35 -15.11 -39.62 -12.55
N THR A 36 -14.75 -40.08 -11.34
CA THR A 36 -14.09 -41.36 -11.10
C THR A 36 -14.44 -41.84 -9.69
N THR A 37 -14.90 -43.09 -9.63
CA THR A 37 -15.44 -43.85 -8.50
C THR A 37 -14.36 -44.74 -7.86
N ALA A 38 -14.47 -45.00 -6.55
CA ALA A 38 -13.63 -45.87 -5.69
C ALA A 38 -13.89 -47.39 -5.92
N PRO A 39 -13.50 -48.36 -5.03
CA PRO A 39 -12.42 -48.54 -4.03
C PRO A 39 -11.63 -49.89 -4.22
N HIS A 40 -10.63 -50.22 -3.39
CA HIS A 40 -10.35 -51.61 -2.92
C HIS A 40 -9.25 -51.67 -1.84
N ALA A 41 -9.43 -52.57 -0.86
CA ALA A 41 -8.59 -52.80 0.33
C ALA A 41 -7.86 -54.16 0.28
N ALA A 42 -6.69 -54.26 0.95
CA ALA A 42 -6.27 -55.36 1.87
C ALA A 42 -4.75 -55.34 2.20
N ASP A 43 -4.46 -55.45 3.50
CA ASP A 43 -3.20 -55.77 4.26
C ASP A 43 -2.57 -57.15 3.91
N PRO A 44 -1.36 -57.62 4.42
CA PRO A 44 -0.84 -57.43 5.80
C PRO A 44 0.69 -57.52 6.12
N ALA A 45 0.99 -57.24 7.41
CA ALA A 45 2.11 -57.69 8.30
C ALA A 45 3.56 -57.18 8.00
N SER A 46 4.41 -56.77 8.96
CA SER A 46 4.77 -57.30 10.29
C SER A 46 5.37 -56.17 11.18
N ASP A 47 4.94 -55.99 12.42
CA ASP A 47 5.57 -56.46 13.69
C ASP A 47 6.90 -55.78 14.10
N ALA A 48 6.86 -54.98 15.19
CA ALA A 48 7.72 -55.08 16.39
C ALA A 48 7.76 -53.76 17.18
N THR A 49 7.02 -53.78 18.29
CA THR A 49 7.08 -53.04 19.56
C THR A 49 8.42 -52.39 19.94
N ALA A 50 8.38 -51.11 20.38
CA ALA A 50 9.00 -50.64 21.64
C ALA A 50 8.74 -49.13 21.87
N ILE A 51 8.03 -48.79 22.94
CA ILE A 51 8.17 -47.53 23.69
C ILE A 51 8.77 -47.95 25.05
N PRO A 52 9.79 -47.27 25.55
CA PRO A 52 9.60 -46.56 26.82
C PRO A 52 10.21 -45.16 26.84
N ASP A 53 9.42 -44.23 27.36
CA ASP A 53 9.76 -43.25 28.40
C ASP A 53 10.87 -42.21 28.16
N ALA A 54 10.39 -40.96 28.03
CA ALA A 54 10.77 -39.79 28.81
C ALA A 54 12.24 -39.63 29.28
N ASP A 55 12.92 -38.63 28.72
CA ASP A 55 13.82 -37.76 29.48
C ASP A 55 13.79 -36.30 28.92
N PRO A 56 13.34 -35.31 29.70
CA PRO A 56 13.32 -33.90 29.32
C PRO A 56 14.64 -33.23 29.74
N SER A 57 15.64 -33.21 28.87
CA SER A 57 16.85 -32.42 29.14
C SER A 57 17.52 -31.91 27.86
N SER A 58 16.90 -30.89 27.26
CA SER A 58 17.59 -30.02 26.29
C SER A 58 17.99 -28.72 27.01
N PRO A 59 19.28 -28.47 27.27
CA PRO A 59 19.73 -27.22 27.88
C PRO A 59 19.67 -26.06 26.87
N PRO A 60 19.29 -24.84 27.31
CA PRO A 60 19.15 -23.68 26.44
C PRO A 60 20.51 -23.20 25.90
N LYS A 61 20.54 -22.85 24.61
CA LYS A 61 21.68 -22.22 23.93
C LYS A 61 22.11 -20.98 24.71
N LYS A 62 23.23 -21.07 25.41
CA LYS A 62 23.86 -19.98 26.16
C LYS A 62 24.33 -18.92 25.16
N LEU A 63 23.81 -17.70 25.27
CA LEU A 63 24.34 -16.53 24.59
C LEU A 63 25.82 -16.37 24.96
N GLU A 64 26.71 -16.38 23.97
CA GLU A 64 28.13 -16.18 24.21
C GLU A 64 28.35 -14.83 24.92
N PRO A 65 29.04 -14.82 26.07
CA PRO A 65 29.24 -13.60 26.83
C PRO A 65 30.20 -12.70 26.08
N LYS A 66 29.70 -11.55 25.60
CA LYS A 66 30.52 -10.52 24.95
C LYS A 66 31.69 -10.15 25.86
N LEU A 67 32.91 -10.31 25.35
CA LEU A 67 34.14 -9.97 26.06
C LEU A 67 34.19 -8.47 26.37
N CYS A 68 34.91 -8.12 27.43
CA CYS A 68 35.13 -6.73 27.81
C CYS A 68 35.83 -5.97 26.66
N GLY A 69 35.20 -4.90 26.17
CA GLY A 69 35.76 -4.04 25.11
C GLY A 69 36.92 -3.15 25.57
N VAL A 70 37.48 -3.39 26.76
CA VAL A 70 38.63 -2.65 27.32
C VAL A 70 39.84 -3.56 27.44
N CYS A 71 39.69 -4.72 28.09
CA CYS A 71 40.79 -5.68 28.26
C CYS A 71 40.71 -6.89 27.35
N GLY A 72 39.56 -7.19 26.74
CA GLY A 72 39.35 -8.35 25.84
C GLY A 72 39.42 -9.72 26.52
N ILE A 73 39.80 -9.82 27.79
CA ILE A 73 40.15 -11.10 28.45
C ILE A 73 38.97 -11.71 29.21
N GLN A 74 38.14 -10.88 29.83
CA GLN A 74 37.04 -11.33 30.70
C GLN A 74 35.67 -10.97 30.11
N PRO A 75 34.62 -11.77 30.37
CA PRO A 75 33.27 -11.43 29.94
C PRO A 75 32.83 -10.09 30.54
N GLY A 76 32.20 -9.25 29.73
CA GLY A 76 31.74 -7.93 30.15
C GLY A 76 30.52 -8.00 31.06
N LYS A 77 30.74 -7.94 32.37
CA LYS A 77 29.71 -7.99 33.41
C LYS A 77 28.80 -6.74 33.43
N TYR A 78 29.29 -5.59 32.97
CA TYR A 78 28.60 -4.30 33.03
C TYR A 78 28.69 -3.55 31.68
N LYS A 79 27.84 -2.54 31.45
CA LYS A 79 27.78 -1.75 30.20
C LYS A 79 27.92 -0.25 30.46
N CYS A 80 28.57 0.47 29.55
CA CYS A 80 28.71 1.94 29.65
C CYS A 80 27.40 2.64 29.22
N PRO A 81 26.88 3.63 29.98
CA PRO A 81 25.66 4.35 29.60
C PRO A 81 25.84 5.35 28.44
N ARG A 82 27.09 5.67 28.06
CA ARG A 82 27.40 6.63 26.99
C ARG A 82 27.54 5.98 25.61
N CYS A 83 28.15 4.79 25.56
CA CYS A 83 28.45 4.10 24.30
C CYS A 83 28.07 2.60 24.27
N SER A 84 27.46 2.08 25.34
CA SER A 84 27.01 0.68 25.47
C SER A 84 28.08 -0.41 25.35
N VAL A 85 29.37 -0.05 25.40
CA VAL A 85 30.48 -1.02 25.38
C VAL A 85 30.51 -1.85 26.67
N PRO A 86 30.63 -3.20 26.58
CA PRO A 86 30.67 -4.08 27.74
C PRO A 86 32.05 -4.04 28.44
N TYR A 87 32.09 -4.01 29.78
CA TYR A 87 33.32 -4.03 30.57
C TYR A 87 33.25 -5.01 31.76
N CYS A 88 34.40 -5.54 32.19
CA CYS A 88 34.45 -6.60 33.22
C CYS A 88 34.55 -6.07 34.66
N SER A 89 35.17 -4.90 34.88
CA SER A 89 35.42 -4.36 36.23
C SER A 89 35.51 -2.83 36.27
N VAL A 90 35.50 -2.26 37.47
CA VAL A 90 35.61 -0.81 37.69
C VAL A 90 36.93 -0.25 37.16
N ALA A 91 38.02 -1.03 37.16
CA ALA A 91 39.29 -0.63 36.55
C ALA A 91 39.15 -0.40 35.04
N CYS A 92 38.46 -1.33 34.34
CA CYS A 92 38.13 -1.17 32.93
C CYS A 92 37.15 -0.01 32.69
N SER A 93 36.24 0.26 33.62
CA SER A 93 35.35 1.43 33.54
C SER A 93 36.10 2.75 33.60
N LYS A 94 37.11 2.89 34.48
CA LYS A 94 37.94 4.09 34.57
C LYS A 94 38.78 4.29 33.32
N GLN A 95 39.49 3.25 32.87
CA GLN A 95 40.27 3.27 31.63
C GLN A 95 39.40 3.65 30.41
N HIS A 96 38.19 3.11 30.35
CA HIS A 96 37.24 3.41 29.28
C HIS A 96 36.69 4.85 29.33
N LYS A 97 36.52 5.43 30.51
CA LYS A 97 36.10 6.83 30.66
C LYS A 97 37.20 7.81 30.25
N GLU A 98 38.46 7.48 30.55
CA GLU A 98 39.62 8.31 30.21
C GLU A 98 39.94 8.28 28.70
N ASN A 99 39.75 7.13 28.05
CA ASN A 99 39.88 6.97 26.60
C ASN A 99 38.53 6.84 25.90
N HIS A 100 37.49 7.50 26.42
CA HIS A 100 36.18 7.46 25.76
C HIS A 100 36.31 8.15 24.40
N PRO A 101 35.97 7.48 23.28
CA PRO A 101 35.97 8.16 21.99
C PRO A 101 35.04 9.38 22.06
N PRO A 102 35.39 10.51 21.42
CA PRO A 102 34.51 11.67 21.35
C PRO A 102 33.13 11.24 20.87
N ASP A 103 32.08 11.79 21.48
CA ASP A 103 30.69 11.41 21.19
C ASP A 103 30.46 11.30 19.67
N PRO A 104 29.87 10.21 19.15
CA PRO A 104 29.34 10.27 17.79
C PRO A 104 28.32 11.42 17.77
N PRO A 105 28.37 12.34 16.78
CA PRO A 105 27.42 13.43 16.73
C PRO A 105 26.01 12.84 16.80
N LYS A 106 25.21 13.35 17.73
CA LYS A 106 23.76 13.22 17.64
C LYS A 106 23.41 13.61 16.20
N SER A 107 22.71 12.72 15.52
CA SER A 107 22.13 12.98 14.21
C SER A 107 21.03 14.03 14.36
N ASP A 108 21.43 15.28 14.59
CA ASP A 108 20.59 16.45 14.36
C ASP A 108 20.65 16.71 12.86
N GLN A 109 19.59 16.25 12.19
CA GLN A 109 19.31 16.64 10.83
C GLN A 109 18.98 18.14 10.79
N THR A 110 19.96 18.99 10.50
CA THR A 110 19.67 20.33 9.95
C THR A 110 20.87 20.90 9.19
N PHE A 111 20.70 20.85 7.86
CA PHE A 111 21.09 21.82 6.82
C PHE A 111 22.54 22.24 6.60
N ALA A 112 22.88 22.19 5.30
CA ALA A 112 23.93 22.89 4.57
C ALA A 112 25.33 22.25 4.57
N ALA A 113 25.56 21.34 3.63
CA ALA A 113 26.30 21.63 2.40
C ALA A 113 26.78 20.33 1.74
N LEU A 114 26.04 19.84 0.76
CA LEU A 114 26.58 18.99 -0.29
C LEU A 114 26.09 19.54 -1.63
N ASN A 115 26.90 20.43 -2.19
CA ASN A 115 26.94 20.66 -3.62
C ASN A 115 27.80 19.54 -4.23
N THR A 116 27.32 18.32 -4.07
CA THR A 116 27.84 17.14 -4.74
C THR A 116 26.63 16.52 -5.39
N ALA A 117 26.60 16.58 -6.72
CA ALA A 117 25.66 15.86 -7.56
C ALA A 117 25.71 14.37 -7.18
N GLN A 118 24.83 13.96 -6.26
CA GLN A 118 24.62 12.58 -5.90
C GLN A 118 23.52 12.05 -6.80
N ASN A 119 23.99 11.43 -7.88
CA ASN A 119 23.27 10.41 -8.60
C ASN A 119 23.08 9.22 -7.63
N THR A 120 22.04 9.27 -6.79
CA THR A 120 21.61 8.17 -5.92
C THR A 120 20.12 7.89 -6.16
N PRO A 121 19.71 6.64 -6.45
CA PRO A 121 18.32 6.26 -6.65
C PRO A 121 17.62 6.10 -5.30
N ALA A 122 17.39 7.21 -4.61
CA ALA A 122 16.79 7.26 -3.29
C ALA A 122 15.53 8.14 -3.22
N ASP A 123 14.87 8.37 -4.35
CA ASP A 123 13.53 8.97 -4.41
C ASP A 123 12.60 8.18 -5.36
N ASP A 124 12.54 6.86 -5.15
CA ASP A 124 11.61 5.96 -5.84
C ASP A 124 10.23 5.92 -5.14
N ASP A 125 9.83 6.93 -4.35
CA ASP A 125 8.46 6.98 -3.85
C ASP A 125 7.51 7.25 -5.03
N PRO A 126 6.62 6.31 -5.43
CA PRO A 126 5.71 6.52 -6.55
C PRO A 126 4.83 7.77 -6.39
N TYR A 127 4.65 8.28 -5.15
CA TYR A 127 3.80 9.42 -4.85
C TYR A 127 4.54 10.77 -4.75
N SER A 128 5.87 10.83 -4.88
CA SER A 128 6.62 12.09 -4.74
C SER A 128 6.21 13.16 -5.77
N ILE A 129 5.79 12.74 -6.98
CA ILE A 129 5.26 13.64 -8.01
C ILE A 129 4.03 14.45 -7.57
N LEU A 130 3.26 13.93 -6.61
CA LEU A 130 2.10 14.64 -6.06
C LEU A 130 2.54 15.85 -5.24
N LEU A 131 3.67 15.74 -4.52
CA LEU A 131 4.24 16.81 -3.71
C LEU A 131 4.83 17.92 -4.60
N ASP A 132 5.48 17.56 -5.70
CA ASP A 132 6.00 18.51 -6.69
C ASP A 132 4.88 19.38 -7.30
N HIS A 133 3.69 18.80 -7.41
CA HIS A 133 2.51 19.46 -8.00
C HIS A 133 1.55 20.01 -6.93
N ARG A 134 2.03 20.32 -5.72
CA ARG A 134 1.23 20.90 -4.63
C ARG A 134 0.38 22.10 -5.06
N ASN A 135 0.91 22.96 -5.94
CA ASN A 135 0.19 24.13 -6.46
C ASN A 135 -1.07 23.74 -7.27
N ALA A 136 -1.05 22.61 -7.98
CA ALA A 136 -2.22 22.13 -8.71
C ALA A 136 -3.33 21.69 -7.75
N PHE A 137 -2.97 21.00 -6.67
CA PHE A 137 -3.91 20.65 -5.60
C PHE A 137 -4.44 21.88 -4.86
N GLN A 138 -3.58 22.87 -4.55
CA GLN A 138 -4.02 24.12 -3.91
C GLN A 138 -5.07 24.86 -4.74
N ARG A 139 -4.88 24.95 -6.06
CA ARG A 139 -5.88 25.54 -6.96
C ARG A 139 -7.18 24.75 -6.97
N LEU A 140 -7.10 23.42 -6.95
CA LEU A 140 -8.28 22.56 -6.88
C LEU A 140 -9.06 22.78 -5.58
N PHE A 141 -8.39 22.84 -4.43
CA PHE A 141 -9.04 23.11 -3.14
C PHE A 141 -9.58 24.54 -3.03
N ALA A 142 -8.96 25.52 -3.70
CA ALA A 142 -9.50 26.87 -3.77
C ALA A 142 -10.78 26.94 -4.62
N ARG A 143 -10.87 26.14 -5.69
CA ARG A 143 -12.06 26.02 -6.54
C ARG A 143 -13.20 25.28 -5.85
N TYR A 144 -12.88 24.22 -5.10
CA TYR A 144 -13.84 23.37 -4.40
C TYR A 144 -13.61 23.39 -2.88
N PRO A 145 -14.17 24.36 -2.13
CA PRO A 145 -13.91 24.49 -0.70
C PRO A 145 -14.51 23.34 0.14
N SER A 146 -15.56 22.67 -0.34
CA SER A 146 -16.16 21.50 0.32
C SER A 146 -15.37 20.20 0.14
N LEU A 147 -14.45 20.16 -0.83
CA LEU A 147 -13.72 18.96 -1.23
C LEU A 147 -12.86 18.40 -0.08
N ALA A 148 -12.19 19.27 0.68
CA ALA A 148 -11.32 18.84 1.78
C ALA A 148 -12.10 18.09 2.88
N ALA A 149 -13.30 18.57 3.21
CA ALA A 149 -14.19 17.92 4.16
C ALA A 149 -14.67 16.57 3.63
N GLU A 150 -15.03 16.49 2.35
CA GLU A 150 -15.47 15.24 1.72
C GLU A 150 -14.36 14.17 1.68
N LEU A 151 -13.14 14.54 1.27
CA LEU A 151 -12.00 13.62 1.27
C LEU A 151 -11.68 13.12 2.68
N THR A 152 -11.83 13.97 3.69
CA THR A 152 -11.65 13.59 5.10
C THR A 152 -12.74 12.61 5.56
N ARG A 153 -13.99 12.82 5.15
CA ARG A 153 -15.09 11.88 5.40
C ARG A 153 -14.82 10.52 4.76
N ILE A 154 -14.38 10.49 3.51
CA ILE A 154 -14.01 9.26 2.79
C ILE A 154 -12.85 8.56 3.53
N GLN A 155 -11.81 9.29 3.91
CA GLN A 155 -10.68 8.75 4.66
C GLN A 155 -11.13 8.13 5.99
N ALA A 156 -12.04 8.79 6.72
CA ALA A 156 -12.55 8.26 7.99
C ALA A 156 -13.24 6.89 7.84
N THR A 157 -13.85 6.58 6.68
CA THR A 157 -14.45 5.25 6.44
C THR A 157 -13.43 4.12 6.28
N THR A 158 -12.17 4.45 5.98
CA THR A 158 -11.08 3.47 5.86
C THR A 158 -10.42 3.15 7.21
N LEU A 159 -10.64 4.02 8.20
CA LEU A 159 -10.09 3.87 9.54
C LEU A 159 -10.97 2.94 10.39
N PRO A 160 -10.40 2.29 11.42
CA PRO A 160 -11.20 1.55 12.37
C PRO A 160 -12.21 2.47 13.03
N PRO A 161 -13.46 2.02 13.25
CA PRO A 161 -14.42 2.80 14.03
C PRO A 161 -13.80 3.06 15.39
N ALA A 162 -13.84 4.31 15.85
CA ALA A 162 -13.40 4.62 17.20
C ALA A 162 -14.20 3.72 18.16
N GLU A 163 -13.51 2.87 18.91
CA GLU A 163 -14.10 1.96 19.90
C GLU A 163 -14.98 2.79 20.85
N THR A 164 -16.29 2.84 20.60
CA THR A 164 -17.24 3.32 21.59
C THR A 164 -17.48 2.13 22.51
N PRO A 165 -16.91 2.08 23.73
CA PRO A 165 -17.26 1.03 24.68
C PRO A 165 -18.78 1.06 24.79
N GLY A 166 -19.40 -0.08 24.47
CA GLY A 166 -20.82 -0.18 24.23
C GLY A 166 -21.61 0.58 25.29
N SER A 167 -22.52 1.44 24.82
CA SER A 167 -23.51 2.14 25.63
C SER A 167 -24.51 1.12 26.21
N ALA A 168 -24.03 0.23 27.07
CA ALA A 168 -24.84 -0.50 28.01
C ALA A 168 -25.16 0.48 29.14
N PHE A 169 -26.24 1.24 28.99
CA PHE A 169 -26.84 1.90 30.14
C PHE A 169 -27.36 0.80 31.07
N ASN A 170 -26.61 0.49 32.13
CA ASN A 170 -27.12 -0.29 33.25
C ASN A 170 -28.08 0.61 34.04
N ILE A 171 -29.37 0.53 33.74
CA ILE A 171 -30.41 1.12 34.61
C ILE A 171 -30.61 0.15 35.78
N PRO A 172 -30.33 0.55 37.04
CA PRO A 172 -30.58 -0.32 38.19
C PRO A 172 -32.07 -0.66 38.30
N GLY A 173 -32.40 -1.95 38.38
CA GLY A 173 -33.76 -2.43 38.60
C GLY A 173 -34.55 -2.85 37.35
N LEU A 174 -34.08 -2.51 36.15
CA LEU A 174 -34.52 -3.12 34.90
C LEU A 174 -33.33 -3.89 34.34
N GLY A 175 -33.44 -5.22 34.23
CA GLY A 175 -32.41 -6.06 33.61
C GLY A 175 -31.99 -5.52 32.24
N PRO A 176 -30.85 -5.97 31.69
CA PRO A 176 -30.29 -5.40 30.45
C PRO A 176 -31.33 -5.44 29.32
N PHE A 177 -31.90 -4.28 28.99
CA PHE A 177 -32.73 -4.14 27.80
C PHE A 177 -31.80 -4.15 26.59
N THR A 178 -31.59 -5.34 26.03
CA THR A 178 -31.09 -5.46 24.68
C THR A 178 -32.23 -5.04 23.75
N ALA A 179 -32.22 -3.78 23.31
CA ALA A 179 -32.99 -3.39 22.14
C ALA A 179 -32.43 -4.18 20.95
N ASN A 180 -33.00 -5.38 20.75
CA ASN A 180 -32.75 -6.24 19.61
C ASN A 180 -33.50 -5.69 18.40
N THR A 181 -33.15 -4.49 17.98
CA THR A 181 -33.44 -3.99 16.64
C THR A 181 -32.31 -4.49 15.76
N GLY A 182 -32.62 -5.45 14.87
CA GLY A 182 -31.72 -6.21 14.00
C GLY A 182 -30.39 -5.52 13.67
N ARG A 183 -29.39 -5.71 14.54
CA ARG A 183 -28.04 -5.24 14.29
C ARG A 183 -27.46 -6.13 13.20
N ASN A 184 -27.61 -5.60 12.00
CA ASN A 184 -26.92 -5.96 10.78
C ASN A 184 -25.56 -6.59 11.11
N ARG A 185 -25.28 -7.72 10.45
CA ARG A 185 -24.12 -8.60 10.54
C ARG A 185 -22.84 -7.87 10.12
N GLN A 186 -22.54 -6.75 10.78
CA GLN A 186 -21.39 -5.92 10.48
C GLN A 186 -20.16 -6.76 10.75
N GLU A 187 -19.49 -7.11 9.66
CA GLU A 187 -18.23 -7.83 9.66
C GLU A 187 -17.26 -7.08 10.59
N PRO A 188 -16.53 -7.80 11.48
CA PRO A 188 -15.52 -7.18 12.32
C PRO A 188 -14.54 -6.38 11.46
N TRP A 189 -14.09 -5.24 11.96
CA TRP A 189 -13.26 -4.35 11.16
C TRP A 189 -11.90 -5.00 10.84
N THR A 190 -11.54 -5.00 9.56
CA THR A 190 -10.21 -5.38 9.04
C THR A 190 -9.74 -4.31 8.05
N LYS A 191 -8.44 -4.32 7.73
CA LYS A 191 -7.88 -3.41 6.71
C LYS A 191 -8.60 -3.53 5.37
N ASP A 192 -8.92 -4.75 4.95
CA ASP A 192 -9.65 -5.02 3.70
C ASP A 192 -11.09 -4.50 3.75
N VAL A 193 -11.77 -4.65 4.89
CA VAL A 193 -13.11 -4.08 5.11
C VAL A 193 -13.06 -2.55 5.04
N GLY A 194 -12.06 -1.91 5.66
CA GLY A 194 -11.84 -0.47 5.56
C GLY A 194 -11.59 -0.01 4.12
N LEU A 195 -10.76 -0.73 3.37
CA LEU A 195 -10.48 -0.42 1.96
C LEU A 195 -11.75 -0.56 1.09
N ARG A 196 -12.54 -1.61 1.30
CA ARG A 196 -13.82 -1.82 0.58
C ARG A 196 -14.80 -0.70 0.87
N ARG A 197 -14.97 -0.33 2.15
CA ARG A 197 -15.84 0.78 2.58
C ARG A 197 -15.38 2.12 2.02
N GLY A 198 -14.08 2.40 2.04
CA GLY A 198 -13.51 3.60 1.42
C GLY A 198 -13.71 3.66 -0.09
N ALA A 199 -13.53 2.53 -0.79
CA ALA A 199 -13.77 2.46 -2.22
C ALA A 199 -15.25 2.70 -2.58
N GLU A 200 -16.18 2.18 -1.79
CA GLU A 200 -17.61 2.45 -1.95
C GLU A 200 -17.96 3.91 -1.65
N ALA A 201 -17.43 4.47 -0.55
CA ALA A 201 -17.61 5.88 -0.19
C ALA A 201 -17.08 6.82 -1.29
N LEU A 202 -15.89 6.54 -1.82
CA LEU A 202 -15.32 7.28 -2.94
C LEU A 202 -16.18 7.14 -4.22
N ARG A 203 -16.70 5.94 -4.50
CA ARG A 203 -17.58 5.73 -5.66
C ARG A 203 -18.88 6.54 -5.51
N LYS A 204 -19.46 6.56 -4.32
CA LYS A 204 -20.65 7.35 -4.01
C LYS A 204 -20.39 8.85 -4.15
N ALA A 205 -19.29 9.35 -3.60
CA ALA A 205 -18.90 10.77 -3.72
C ALA A 205 -18.68 11.18 -5.18
N ARG A 206 -18.14 10.28 -6.03
CA ARG A 206 -17.99 10.53 -7.47
C ARG A 206 -19.31 10.57 -8.24
N MET A 207 -20.37 9.93 -7.74
CA MET A 207 -21.70 9.92 -8.36
C MET A 207 -22.55 11.12 -7.95
N ASP A 208 -22.10 11.90 -6.97
CA ASP A 208 -22.81 13.09 -6.52
C ASP A 208 -22.77 14.17 -7.64
N PRO A 209 -23.93 14.76 -8.00
CA PRO A 209 -24.01 15.79 -9.03
C PRO A 209 -23.67 17.20 -8.51
N SER A 210 -23.32 17.35 -7.23
CA SER A 210 -22.89 18.63 -6.68
C SER A 210 -21.47 18.99 -7.08
N ASP A 211 -21.13 20.25 -6.83
CA ASP A 211 -19.78 20.80 -6.93
C ASP A 211 -18.75 19.99 -6.12
N THR A 212 -19.16 19.38 -5.00
CA THR A 212 -18.29 18.50 -4.22
C THR A 212 -17.95 17.23 -5.00
N GLY A 213 -18.93 16.65 -5.71
CA GLY A 213 -18.71 15.49 -6.57
C GLY A 213 -17.83 15.83 -7.79
N ASP A 214 -17.99 17.01 -8.37
CA ASP A 214 -17.09 17.54 -9.41
C ASP A 214 -15.65 17.64 -8.89
N GLY A 215 -15.45 18.23 -7.71
CA GLY A 215 -14.13 18.33 -7.08
C GLY A 215 -13.49 16.96 -6.82
N VAL A 216 -14.27 15.95 -6.41
CA VAL A 216 -13.78 14.58 -6.19
C VAL A 216 -13.36 13.92 -7.52
N ARG A 217 -14.11 14.15 -8.61
CA ARG A 217 -13.76 13.67 -9.96
C ARG A 217 -12.45 14.31 -10.45
N GLU A 218 -12.34 15.63 -10.40
CA GLU A 218 -11.13 16.35 -10.81
C GLU A 218 -9.91 15.98 -9.95
N PHE A 219 -10.09 15.80 -8.64
CA PHE A 219 -9.01 15.32 -7.76
C PHE A 219 -8.49 13.96 -8.20
N CYS A 220 -9.39 13.01 -8.43
CA CYS A 220 -9.02 11.66 -8.84
C CYS A 220 -8.36 11.65 -10.23
N GLU A 221 -8.79 12.51 -11.14
CA GLU A 221 -8.18 12.68 -12.46
C GLU A 221 -6.78 13.27 -12.37
N LEU A 222 -6.59 14.31 -11.56
CA LEU A 222 -5.29 14.92 -11.33
C LEU A 222 -4.30 13.91 -10.73
N VAL A 223 -4.70 13.16 -9.70
CA VAL A 223 -3.85 12.12 -9.10
C VAL A 223 -3.48 11.06 -10.13
N ARG A 224 -4.45 10.54 -10.89
CA ARG A 224 -4.19 9.53 -11.94
C ARG A 224 -3.26 10.07 -13.03
N PHE A 225 -3.48 11.31 -13.48
CA PHE A 225 -2.65 11.97 -14.49
C PHE A 225 -1.21 12.12 -14.02
N LEU A 226 -0.99 12.61 -12.80
CA LEU A 226 0.36 12.78 -12.25
C LEU A 226 1.07 11.44 -12.08
N LEU A 227 0.40 10.40 -11.58
CA LEU A 227 1.00 9.07 -11.43
C LEU A 227 1.34 8.42 -12.79
N SER A 228 0.49 8.61 -13.81
CA SER A 228 0.79 8.17 -15.18
C SER A 228 2.01 8.90 -15.74
N LYS A 229 2.06 10.23 -15.57
CA LYS A 229 3.16 11.05 -16.05
C LYS A 229 4.50 10.67 -15.42
N LYS A 230 4.53 10.33 -14.13
CA LYS A 230 5.75 9.80 -13.47
C LYS A 230 6.20 8.49 -14.10
N ARG A 231 5.27 7.55 -14.30
CA ARG A 231 5.55 6.26 -14.95
C ARG A 231 6.12 6.45 -16.36
N GLU A 232 5.51 7.30 -17.17
CA GLU A 232 5.99 7.60 -18.52
C GLU A 232 7.35 8.29 -18.53
N GLY A 233 7.64 9.12 -17.53
CA GLY A 233 8.97 9.73 -17.37
C GLY A 233 10.02 8.67 -17.05
N VAL A 234 9.74 7.79 -16.09
CA VAL A 234 10.62 6.67 -15.71
C VAL A 234 10.82 5.70 -16.88
N GLU A 235 9.76 5.38 -17.62
CA GLU A 235 9.83 4.47 -18.77
C GLU A 235 10.67 5.06 -19.91
N ARG A 236 10.51 6.35 -20.21
CA ARG A 236 11.35 7.05 -21.21
C ARG A 236 12.82 7.03 -20.84
N VAL A 237 13.16 7.30 -19.57
CA VAL A 237 14.56 7.25 -19.12
C VAL A 237 15.11 5.84 -19.23
N ARG A 238 14.33 4.81 -18.87
CA ARG A 238 14.73 3.41 -19.04
C ARG A 238 14.96 3.05 -20.50
N GLU A 239 14.06 3.44 -21.39
CA GLU A 239 14.18 3.21 -22.83
C GLU A 239 15.43 3.89 -23.43
N GLU A 240 15.73 5.13 -23.03
CA GLU A 240 16.94 5.84 -23.46
C GLU A 240 18.22 5.13 -22.99
N VAL A 241 18.26 4.65 -21.75
CA VAL A 241 19.40 3.89 -21.22
C VAL A 241 19.57 2.58 -21.99
N VAL A 242 18.51 1.81 -22.18
CA VAL A 242 18.55 0.56 -22.95
C VAL A 242 18.99 0.81 -24.40
N ALA A 243 18.50 1.88 -25.03
CA ALA A 243 18.91 2.25 -26.39
C ALA A 243 20.40 2.64 -26.45
N ALA A 244 20.90 3.37 -25.46
CA ALA A 244 22.32 3.72 -25.36
C ALA A 244 23.19 2.48 -25.17
N GLU A 245 22.81 1.57 -24.28
CA GLU A 245 23.51 0.30 -24.04
C GLU A 245 23.50 -0.59 -25.29
N THR A 246 22.36 -0.71 -25.97
CA THR A 246 22.23 -1.49 -27.21
C THR A 246 23.17 -0.97 -28.29
N ARG A 247 23.27 0.35 -28.47
CA ARG A 247 24.20 0.96 -29.44
C ARG A 247 25.66 0.65 -29.13
N VAL A 248 26.03 0.58 -27.85
CA VAL A 248 27.39 0.22 -27.44
C VAL A 248 27.67 -1.25 -27.78
N ILE A 249 26.72 -2.15 -27.50
CA ILE A 249 26.85 -3.58 -27.83
C ILE A 249 26.98 -3.79 -29.34
N GLU A 250 26.15 -3.12 -30.14
CA GLU A 250 26.24 -3.21 -31.61
C GLU A 250 27.60 -2.77 -32.16
N ARG A 251 28.20 -1.74 -31.55
CA ARG A 251 29.53 -1.28 -31.90
C ARG A 251 30.59 -2.32 -31.58
N LEU A 252 30.55 -2.91 -30.39
CA LEU A 252 31.51 -3.94 -29.96
C LEU A 252 31.43 -5.17 -30.86
N LEU A 253 30.22 -5.64 -31.19
CA LEU A 253 30.04 -6.80 -32.08
C LEU A 253 30.63 -6.58 -33.48
N ARG A 254 30.59 -5.35 -34.00
CA ARG A 254 31.21 -4.99 -35.28
C ARG A 254 32.75 -5.04 -35.21
N GLU A 255 33.31 -4.59 -34.09
CA GLU A 255 34.76 -4.59 -33.88
C GLU A 255 35.30 -6.02 -33.69
N GLU A 256 34.55 -6.92 -33.04
CA GLU A 256 34.95 -8.33 -32.87
C GLU A 256 34.83 -9.17 -34.15
N GLY A 257 33.82 -8.91 -35.00
CA GLY A 257 33.62 -9.64 -36.27
C GLY A 257 34.54 -9.20 -37.42
N GLY A 258 35.47 -8.27 -37.16
CA GLY A 258 36.34 -7.65 -38.15
C GLY A 258 37.77 -8.22 -38.25
N CYS A 259 38.03 -9.43 -37.74
CA CYS A 259 39.30 -10.14 -37.84
C CYS A 259 39.22 -11.36 -38.76
#